data_AF-A0A7Y3GZA7-F1
#
_entry.id   AF-A0A7Y3GZA7-F1
#
_cell.length_a   1.000
_cell.length_b   1.000
_cell.length_c   1.000
_cell.angle_alpha   90.00
_cell.angle_beta   90.00
_cell.angle_gamma   90.00
#
_symmetry.space_group_name_H-M   'P 1'
#
loop_
_entity.id
_entity.type
_entity.pdbx_description
1 polymer ?
#
loop_
_entity_poly.entity_id
_entity_poly.type
_entity_poly.pdbx_seq_one_letter_code
_entity_poly.pdbx_strand_id
1 'polypeptide(L)'
;DHRSCRGNFLEATREIGLDMPVVPDPVNLFQNTPAQADGSLALFETQSRPGDSITFRAEMDLVFVLTACSADLGEINVNGGKSTPLRIDVIP
;
A
#
# COMPACT_ATOMS: atom_id res chain seq x y z
N ASP A 1 -8.03 -6.16 -18.16
CA ASP A 1 -6.85 -6.32 -17.31
C ASP A 1 -6.74 -5.09 -16.43
N HIS A 2 -6.55 -5.23 -15.12
CA HIS A 2 -6.63 -4.13 -14.15
C HIS A 2 -5.32 -4.04 -13.35
N ARG A 3 -4.82 -2.84 -13.07
CA ARG A 3 -3.62 -2.68 -12.24
C ARG A 3 -3.88 -3.25 -10.84
N SER A 4 -2.83 -3.74 -10.19
CA SER A 4 -2.88 -4.27 -8.82
C SER A 4 -1.58 -3.96 -8.08
N CYS A 5 -1.64 -3.87 -6.75
CA CYS A 5 -0.43 -3.67 -5.93
C CYS A 5 0.61 -4.76 -6.16
N ARG A 6 0.17 -6.02 -6.31
CA ARG A 6 1.04 -7.15 -6.65
C ARG A 6 1.77 -6.94 -7.97
N GLY A 7 1.05 -6.53 -9.03
CA GLY A 7 1.65 -6.25 -10.33
C GLY A 7 2.63 -5.10 -10.27
N ASN A 8 2.25 -4.00 -9.59
CA ASN A 8 3.11 -2.83 -9.37
C ASN A 8 4.40 -3.21 -8.62
N PHE A 9 4.32 -4.06 -7.59
CA PHE A 9 5.48 -4.53 -6.83
C PHE A 9 6.45 -5.34 -7.71
N LEU A 10 5.92 -6.27 -8.51
CA LEU A 10 6.74 -7.11 -9.41
C LEU A 10 7.39 -6.28 -10.52
N GLU A 11 6.70 -5.26 -11.03
CA GLU A 11 7.25 -4.31 -12.01
C GLU A 11 8.42 -3.52 -11.39
N ALA A 12 8.18 -2.86 -10.25
CA ALA A 12 9.19 -2.02 -9.58
C ALA A 12 10.43 -2.81 -9.12
N THR A 13 10.26 -4.03 -8.62
CA THR A 13 11.39 -4.88 -8.20
C THR A 13 12.24 -5.35 -9.38
N ARG A 14 11.60 -5.69 -10.51
CA ARG A 14 12.33 -6.06 -11.73
C ARG A 14 13.13 -4.91 -12.34
N GLU A 15 12.64 -3.67 -12.24
CA GLU A 15 13.34 -2.48 -12.74
C GLU A 15 14.72 -2.29 -12.10
N ILE A 16 14.89 -2.74 -10.85
CA ILE A 16 16.16 -2.71 -10.12
C ILE A 16 16.92 -4.04 -10.14
N GLY A 17 16.49 -4.98 -11.00
CA GLY A 17 17.14 -6.28 -11.15
C GLY A 17 16.88 -7.28 -10.03
N LEU A 18 15.85 -7.06 -9.20
CA LEU A 18 15.44 -8.01 -8.17
C LEU A 18 14.36 -8.95 -8.72
N ASP A 19 14.68 -10.24 -8.78
CA ASP A 19 13.69 -11.29 -9.00
C ASP A 19 13.25 -11.87 -7.66
N MET A 20 12.08 -11.43 -7.19
CA MET A 20 11.56 -11.82 -5.88
C MET A 20 10.93 -13.21 -5.94
N PRO A 21 11.40 -14.20 -5.16
CA PRO A 21 10.84 -15.57 -5.19
C PRO A 21 9.40 -15.63 -4.67
N VAL A 22 8.99 -14.61 -3.92
CA VAL A 22 7.68 -14.43 -3.32
C VAL A 22 7.39 -12.93 -3.26
N VAL A 23 6.14 -12.55 -3.49
CA VAL A 23 5.66 -11.20 -3.16
C VAL A 23 5.14 -11.26 -1.73
N PRO A 24 5.75 -10.52 -0.78
CA PRO A 24 5.30 -10.52 0.60
C PRO A 24 3.93 -9.84 0.73
N ASP A 25 3.22 -10.17 1.80
CA ASP A 25 2.03 -9.42 2.17
C ASP A 25 2.43 -7.97 2.50
N PRO A 26 1.71 -6.97 1.96
CA PRO A 26 2.06 -5.58 2.16
C PRO A 26 1.68 -5.08 3.56
N VAL A 27 2.39 -4.07 4.03
CA VAL A 27 1.87 -3.18 5.08
C VAL A 27 0.98 -2.15 4.39
N ASN A 28 -0.34 -2.29 4.55
CA ASN A 28 -1.32 -1.41 3.92
C ASN A 28 -1.43 -0.08 4.66
N LEU A 29 -0.58 0.88 4.28
CA LEU A 29 -0.59 2.23 4.86
C LEU A 29 -1.92 2.93 4.60
N PHE A 30 -2.43 3.60 5.64
CA PHE A 30 -3.70 4.35 5.64
C PHE A 30 -4.97 3.51 5.40
N GLN A 31 -4.87 2.21 5.12
CA GLN A 31 -6.04 1.36 4.92
C GLN A 31 -6.78 1.15 6.25
N ASN A 32 -8.10 1.31 6.21
CA ASN A 32 -8.97 1.13 7.37
C ASN A 32 -9.67 -0.23 7.30
N THR A 33 -9.02 -1.26 7.84
CA THR A 33 -9.56 -2.63 7.85
C THR A 33 -9.38 -3.31 9.22
N PRO A 34 -10.10 -2.86 10.26
CA PRO A 34 -9.94 -3.40 11.59
C PRO A 34 -10.48 -4.84 11.72
N ALA A 35 -9.72 -5.67 12.42
CA ALA A 35 -10.19 -6.97 12.88
C ALA A 35 -11.31 -6.82 13.92
N GLN A 36 -12.37 -7.58 13.75
CA GLN A 36 -13.52 -7.64 14.63
C GLN A 36 -13.35 -8.76 15.68
N ALA A 37 -14.15 -8.71 16.75
CA ALA A 37 -14.10 -9.69 17.84
C ALA A 37 -14.44 -11.13 17.39
N ASP A 38 -15.20 -11.28 16.31
CA ASP A 38 -15.56 -12.57 15.72
C ASP A 38 -14.51 -13.11 14.74
N GLY A 39 -13.39 -12.40 14.57
CA GLY A 39 -12.31 -12.74 13.65
C GLY A 39 -12.53 -12.29 12.21
N SER A 40 -13.65 -11.63 11.89
CA SER A 40 -13.86 -11.02 10.60
C SER A 40 -13.05 -9.73 10.43
N LEU A 41 -12.83 -9.31 9.19
CA LEU A 41 -12.24 -8.01 8.86
C LEU A 41 -13.36 -7.09 8.39
N ALA A 42 -13.57 -5.98 9.10
CA ALA A 42 -14.46 -4.94 8.61
C ALA A 42 -13.68 -4.04 7.67
N LEU A 43 -14.25 -3.70 6.53
CA LEU A 43 -13.64 -2.80 5.56
C LEU A 43 -14.33 -1.43 5.66
N PHE A 44 -13.53 -0.37 5.74
CA PHE A 44 -14.03 1.00 5.77
C PHE A 44 -13.26 1.87 4.78
N GLU A 45 -13.83 3.02 4.45
CA GLU A 45 -13.11 4.06 3.73
C GLU A 45 -11.91 4.55 4.55
N THR A 46 -10.82 4.89 3.85
CA THR A 46 -9.66 5.52 4.47
C THR A 46 -10.03 6.81 5.20
N GLN A 47 -9.38 7.05 6.33
CA GLN A 47 -9.59 8.27 7.12
C GLN A 47 -8.48 9.31 6.92
N SER A 48 -7.40 8.93 6.23
CA SER A 48 -6.28 9.83 5.94
C SER A 48 -6.68 10.93 4.95
N ARG A 49 -6.01 12.08 5.05
CA ARG A 49 -6.22 13.25 4.20
C ARG A 49 -4.91 13.66 3.51
N PRO A 50 -4.98 14.46 2.43
CA PRO A 50 -3.78 15.03 1.83
C PRO A 50 -2.92 15.76 2.87
N GLY A 51 -1.66 15.34 3.00
CA GLY A 51 -0.71 15.88 3.98
C GLY A 51 -0.49 14.99 5.20
N ASP A 52 -1.35 14.01 5.47
CA ASP A 52 -1.08 13.00 6.49
C ASP A 52 0.13 12.15 6.05
N SER A 53 0.98 11.79 7.02
CA SER A 53 2.22 11.07 6.76
C SER A 53 2.52 10.04 7.84
N ILE A 54 3.30 9.03 7.46
CA ILE A 54 3.89 8.04 8.36
C ILE A 54 5.40 8.05 8.08
N THR A 55 6.20 8.20 9.14
CA THR A 55 7.65 8.19 9.04
C THR A 55 8.20 6.90 9.62
N PHE A 56 9.02 6.20 8.85
CA PHE A 56 9.73 5.00 9.27
C PHE A 56 11.20 5.31 9.50
N ARG A 57 11.80 4.69 10.53
CA ARG A 57 13.25 4.63 10.68
C ARG A 57 13.74 3.33 10.06
N ALA A 58 14.71 3.43 9.14
CA ALA A 58 15.41 2.26 8.64
C ALA A 58 16.39 1.76 9.71
N GLU A 59 16.11 0.61 10.33
CA GLU A 59 17.00 -0.02 11.32
C GLU A 59 18.17 -0.78 10.66
N MET A 60 18.12 -0.98 9.34
CA MET A 60 19.12 -1.61 8.50
C MET A 60 18.97 -1.15 7.05
N ASP A 61 19.97 -1.44 6.21
CA ASP A 61 19.88 -1.24 4.77
C ASP A 61 18.70 -2.03 4.19
N LEU A 62 17.86 -1.36 3.38
CA LEU A 62 16.62 -1.93 2.87
C LEU A 62 16.26 -1.42 1.48
N VAL A 63 15.44 -2.20 0.78
CA VAL A 63 14.72 -1.79 -0.42
C VAL A 63 13.27 -1.56 -0.03
N PHE A 64 12.79 -0.32 -0.15
CA PHE A 64 11.41 0.04 0.14
C PHE A 64 10.63 0.15 -1.18
N VAL A 65 9.58 -0.67 -1.34
CA VAL A 65 8.69 -0.62 -2.50
C VAL A 65 7.35 -0.05 -2.07
N LEU A 66 6.97 1.11 -2.61
CA LEU A 66 5.67 1.71 -2.37
C LEU A 66 4.79 1.58 -3.60
N THR A 67 3.55 1.14 -3.40
CA THR A 67 2.54 1.07 -4.45
C THR A 67 1.34 1.91 -4.06
N ALA A 68 0.95 2.87 -4.90
CA ALA A 68 -0.38 3.47 -4.78
C ALA A 68 -1.43 2.41 -5.17
N CYS A 69 -2.33 2.08 -4.24
CA CYS A 69 -3.31 1.03 -4.43
C CYS A 69 -4.30 1.40 -5.52
N SER A 70 -4.47 0.54 -6.53
CA SER A 70 -5.36 0.78 -7.66
C SER A 70 -6.83 0.47 -7.37
N ALA A 71 -7.20 0.18 -6.11
CA ALA A 71 -8.57 -0.15 -5.76
C ALA A 71 -9.54 1.00 -6.05
N ASP A 72 -10.42 0.77 -7.02
CA ASP A 72 -11.47 1.65 -7.52
C ASP A 72 -12.78 0.89 -7.80
N LEU A 73 -12.80 -0.42 -7.51
CA LEU A 73 -13.93 -1.32 -7.63
C LEU A 73 -14.28 -1.89 -6.25
N GLY A 74 -15.58 -1.97 -5.93
CA GLY A 74 -16.09 -2.54 -4.69
C GLY A 74 -17.27 -1.76 -4.14
N GLU A 75 -18.00 -2.33 -3.18
CA GLU A 75 -19.09 -1.64 -2.49
C GLU A 75 -18.58 -0.51 -1.58
N ILE A 76 -17.38 -0.70 -1.02
CA ILE A 76 -16.71 0.25 -0.14
C ILE A 76 -15.55 0.89 -0.88
N ASN A 77 -15.58 2.21 -0.93
CA ASN A 77 -14.56 3.06 -1.52
C ASN A 77 -13.31 3.10 -0.63
N VAL A 78 -12.51 2.04 -0.60
CA VAL A 78 -11.33 1.92 0.29
C VAL A 78 -10.35 3.09 0.17
N ASN A 79 -10.17 3.63 -1.04
CA ASN A 79 -9.32 4.78 -1.34
C ASN A 79 -10.06 6.14 -1.30
N GLY A 80 -11.29 6.21 -0.78
CA GLY A 80 -12.12 7.42 -0.86
C GLY A 80 -12.65 7.71 -2.27
N GLY A 81 -12.87 6.66 -3.05
CA GLY A 81 -13.50 6.70 -4.37
C GLY A 81 -12.57 7.07 -5.52
N LYS A 82 -11.31 7.43 -5.23
CA LYS A 82 -10.29 7.70 -6.25
C LYS A 82 -8.89 7.41 -5.72
N SER A 83 -8.15 6.57 -6.42
CA SER A 83 -6.71 6.40 -6.17
C SER A 83 -5.97 7.71 -6.46
N THR A 84 -5.14 8.14 -5.50
CA THR A 84 -4.29 9.33 -5.62
C THR A 84 -2.81 8.95 -5.51
N PRO A 85 -1.88 9.80 -5.96
CA PRO A 85 -0.44 9.55 -5.80
C PRO A 85 -0.03 9.52 -4.32
N LEU A 86 0.94 8.67 -3.99
CA LEU A 86 1.68 8.72 -2.74
C LEU A 86 3.07 9.29 -2.98
N ARG A 87 3.60 10.02 -1.99
CA ARG A 87 4.95 10.58 -2.03
C ARG A 87 5.83 9.86 -1.00
N ILE A 88 7.06 9.55 -1.40
CA ILE A 88 8.12 9.11 -0.50
C ILE A 88 9.16 10.23 -0.44
N ASP A 89 9.53 10.63 0.77
CA ASP A 89 10.68 11.47 1.02
C ASP A 89 11.70 10.67 1.82
N VAL A 90 12.95 10.63 1.33
CA VAL A 90 14.07 10.07 2.08
C VAL A 90 14.74 11.23 2.80
N ILE A 91 14.70 11.19 4.14
CA ILE A 91 15.27 12.23 4.99
C ILE A 91 16.56 11.74 5.66
N PRO A 92 17.54 12.62 5.93
CA PRO A 92 18.81 12.26 6.58
C PRO A 92 18.67 11.75 8.01
#